data_AF-A0AAU3TQG0-F1
#
_entry.id   AF-A0AAU3TQG0-F1
#
_cell.length_a   1.000
_cell.length_b   1.000
_cell.length_c   1.000
_cell.angle_alpha   90.00
_cell.angle_beta   90.00
_cell.angle_gamma   90.00
#
_symmetry.space_group_name_H-M   'P 1'
#
loop_
_entity.id
_entity.type
_entity.pdbx_description
1 polymer ?
#
loop_
_entity_poly.entity_id
_entity_poly.type
_entity_poly.pdbx_seq_one_letter_code
_entity_poly.pdbx_strand_id
1 'polypeptide(L)'
;MPGFAPATEPLAVETEPFLGSYKREGFLMTIADAAADADAAADADAAADADAAADAAAADGGPGALRLKYEGADGLTGTFDPPVWHLTPVSHTPTKTVFAGRHNEKDAWIPVVFYALTDGSRYIHFGVRATAKSA
;
A
#
# COMPACT_ATOMS: atom_id res chain seq x y z
N MET A 1 -21.40 19.04 -13.05
CA MET A 1 -20.96 17.72 -12.57
C MET A 1 -20.32 17.94 -11.20
N PRO A 2 -20.61 17.12 -10.17
CA PRO A 2 -19.83 17.17 -8.94
C PRO A 2 -18.36 16.91 -9.28
N GLY A 3 -17.45 17.64 -8.62
CA GLY A 3 -16.02 17.40 -8.74
C GLY A 3 -15.66 16.03 -8.18
N PHE A 4 -14.69 15.35 -8.80
CA PHE A 4 -14.11 14.13 -8.24
C PHE A 4 -13.27 14.53 -7.03
N ALA A 5 -13.90 14.51 -5.85
CA ALA A 5 -13.26 14.73 -4.56
C ALA A 5 -13.15 13.38 -3.82
N PRO A 6 -12.11 13.18 -2.99
CA PRO A 6 -12.02 12.01 -2.14
C PRO A 6 -13.24 11.88 -1.24
N ALA A 7 -13.51 10.66 -0.76
CA ALA A 7 -14.64 10.41 0.13
C ALA A 7 -14.54 11.30 1.38
N THR A 8 -15.66 11.93 1.74
CA THR A 8 -15.74 12.82 2.91
C THR A 8 -15.44 12.09 4.22
N GLU A 9 -15.59 10.77 4.24
CA GLU A 9 -15.26 9.92 5.38
C GLU A 9 -14.25 8.85 4.92
N PRO A 10 -13.05 8.78 5.52
CA PRO A 10 -12.04 7.81 5.15
C PRO A 10 -12.52 6.39 5.48
N LEU A 11 -12.31 5.46 4.56
CA LEU A 11 -12.70 4.06 4.74
C LEU A 11 -11.76 3.37 5.73
N ALA A 12 -12.20 3.17 6.97
CA ALA A 12 -11.47 2.36 7.93
C ALA A 12 -11.53 0.88 7.52
N VAL A 13 -10.36 0.25 7.37
CA VAL A 13 -10.22 -1.17 7.04
C VAL A 13 -9.32 -1.84 8.07
N GLU A 14 -9.71 -3.02 8.55
CA GLU A 14 -8.87 -3.88 9.38
C GLU A 14 -7.65 -4.37 8.58
N THR A 15 -6.45 -3.97 8.99
CA THR A 15 -5.21 -4.17 8.22
C THR A 15 -4.54 -5.52 8.46
N GLU A 16 -4.75 -6.13 9.64
CA GLU A 16 -4.09 -7.37 10.08
C GLU A 16 -4.12 -8.52 9.06
N PRO A 17 -5.22 -8.78 8.32
CA PRO A 17 -5.25 -9.88 7.35
C PRO A 17 -4.23 -9.72 6.22
N PHE A 18 -3.89 -8.47 5.87
CA PHE A 18 -3.07 -8.12 4.72
C PHE A 18 -1.57 -8.05 5.03
N LEU A 19 -1.20 -7.82 6.29
CA LEU A 19 0.18 -7.66 6.73
C LEU A 19 1.02 -8.92 6.49
N GLY A 20 2.29 -8.75 6.14
CA GLY A 20 3.26 -9.83 5.95
C GLY A 20 3.87 -9.87 4.55
N SER A 21 4.48 -11.01 4.23
CA SER A 21 5.31 -11.16 3.03
C SER A 21 4.57 -11.84 1.89
N TYR A 22 4.84 -11.39 0.67
CA TYR A 22 4.33 -11.94 -0.57
C TYR A 22 5.51 -12.13 -1.53
N LYS A 23 6.02 -13.35 -1.61
CA LYS A 23 7.16 -13.67 -2.47
C LYS A 23 6.69 -14.23 -3.82
N ARG A 24 7.25 -13.70 -4.90
CA ARG A 24 7.20 -14.26 -6.25
C ARG A 24 8.60 -14.33 -6.84
N GLU A 25 8.76 -15.00 -7.97
CA GLU A 25 10.06 -15.10 -8.66
C GLU A 25 10.68 -13.71 -8.85
N GLY A 26 11.86 -13.52 -8.27
CA GLY A 26 12.65 -12.29 -8.38
C GLY A 26 12.22 -11.14 -7.48
N PHE A 27 11.10 -11.25 -6.75
CA PHE A 27 10.58 -10.14 -5.93
C PHE A 27 9.95 -10.58 -4.61
N LEU A 28 10.26 -9.83 -3.55
CA LEU A 28 9.61 -9.90 -2.26
C LEU A 28 8.81 -8.61 -2.05
N MET A 29 7.54 -8.74 -1.69
CA MET A 29 6.74 -7.61 -1.26
C MET A 29 6.41 -7.74 0.21
N THR A 30 6.67 -6.70 0.98
CA THR A 30 6.39 -6.66 2.42
C THR A 30 5.29 -5.64 2.67
N ILE A 31 4.18 -6.10 3.24
CA ILE A 31 3.03 -5.25 3.61
C ILE A 31 3.08 -5.01 5.11
N ALA A 32 3.06 -3.73 5.48
CA ALA A 32 3.10 -3.27 6.85
C ALA A 32 2.06 -2.16 7.08
N ASP A 33 1.70 -1.95 8.34
CA ASP A 33 0.77 -0.89 8.70
C ASP A 33 1.46 0.48 8.61
N ALA A 34 0.79 1.45 7.98
CA ALA A 34 1.39 2.77 7.77
C ALA A 34 1.68 3.52 9.08
N ALA A 35 0.87 3.32 10.13
CA ALA A 35 1.08 3.95 11.42
C ALA A 35 2.27 3.33 12.18
N ALA A 36 2.53 2.03 11.98
CA ALA A 36 3.66 1.34 12.60
C ALA A 36 5.01 1.67 11.93
N ASP A 37 5.02 1.97 10.63
CA ASP A 37 6.22 2.34 9.88
C ASP A 37 6.53 3.85 9.92
N ALA A 38 5.60 4.71 10.34
CA ALA A 38 5.80 6.15 10.42
C ALA A 38 6.94 6.53 11.39
N ASP A 39 7.10 5.77 12.48
CA ASP A 39 8.21 5.94 13.44
C ASP A 39 9.61 5.63 12.83
N ALA A 40 9.67 4.89 11.71
CA ALA A 40 10.93 4.53 11.06
C ALA A 40 11.35 5.49 9.93
N ALA A 41 10.43 6.31 9.39
CA ALA A 41 10.65 7.14 8.20
C ALA A 41 10.94 8.62 8.50
N ALA A 42 10.93 9.05 9.76
CA ALA A 42 11.18 10.45 10.15
C ALA A 42 12.59 10.98 9.81
N ASP A 43 13.48 10.15 9.25
CA ASP A 43 14.86 10.52 8.90
C ASP A 43 15.11 10.75 7.39
N ALA A 44 14.09 10.72 6.52
CA ALA A 44 14.31 10.92 5.08
C ALA A 44 13.33 11.91 4.42
N ASP A 45 13.84 13.13 4.24
CA ASP A 45 13.40 14.19 3.33
C ASP A 45 12.31 15.16 3.82
N ALA A 46 12.75 16.37 4.14
CA ALA A 46 11.91 17.52 4.50
C ALA A 46 12.00 18.59 3.40
N ALA A 47 10.87 18.86 2.73
CA ALA A 47 10.57 20.10 2.00
C ALA A 47 9.05 20.17 1.77
N ALA A 48 8.28 20.97 2.53
CA ALA A 48 7.95 22.38 2.31
C ALA A 48 6.54 22.56 1.67
N ASP A 49 5.54 22.93 2.47
CA ASP A 49 4.78 24.21 2.41
C ASP A 49 3.50 24.13 3.28
N ALA A 50 3.20 25.22 3.99
CA ALA A 50 2.36 25.22 5.20
C ALA A 50 0.83 25.41 4.99
N ASP A 51 0.33 25.29 3.76
CA ASP A 51 -1.13 25.30 3.47
C ASP A 51 -1.70 23.89 3.23
N ALA A 52 -0.84 22.86 3.30
CA ALA A 52 -1.12 21.45 3.01
C ALA A 52 -1.72 20.65 4.19
N ALA A 53 -2.23 21.29 5.25
CA ALA A 53 -2.61 20.58 6.48
C ALA A 53 -3.86 19.70 6.35
N ALA A 54 -4.76 19.99 5.40
CA ALA A 54 -5.94 19.14 5.13
C ALA A 54 -5.67 18.06 4.07
N ASP A 55 -4.68 18.28 3.18
CA ASP A 55 -4.28 17.35 2.12
C ASP A 55 -3.24 16.33 2.62
N ALA A 56 -2.42 16.71 3.61
CA ALA A 56 -1.44 15.83 4.26
C ALA A 56 -2.09 14.64 4.98
N ALA A 57 -3.33 14.78 5.48
CA ALA A 57 -4.06 13.66 6.09
C ALA A 57 -4.42 12.56 5.06
N ALA A 58 -4.48 12.90 3.76
CA ALA A 58 -4.63 11.93 2.69
C ALA A 58 -3.29 11.28 2.29
N ALA A 59 -2.15 11.94 2.55
CA ALA A 59 -0.81 11.43 2.27
C ALA A 59 -0.38 10.30 3.23
N ASP A 60 -0.85 10.33 4.48
CA ASP A 60 -0.73 9.20 5.43
C ASP A 60 -1.81 8.12 5.22
N GLY A 61 -2.64 8.26 4.17
CA GLY A 61 -3.65 7.27 3.75
C GLY A 61 -4.84 7.11 4.70
N GLY A 62 -4.85 7.78 5.85
CA GLY A 62 -5.91 7.70 6.84
C GLY A 62 -5.93 6.36 7.61
N PRO A 63 -6.91 6.16 8.51
CA PRO A 63 -7.06 4.92 9.25
C PRO A 63 -7.23 3.73 8.29
N GLY A 64 -6.39 2.69 8.49
CA GLY A 64 -6.37 1.51 7.63
C GLY A 64 -5.39 1.60 6.45
N ALA A 65 -4.54 2.62 6.37
CA ALA A 65 -3.48 2.72 5.37
C ALA A 65 -2.39 1.67 5.56
N LEU A 66 -1.80 1.25 4.44
CA LEU A 66 -0.71 0.28 4.40
C LEU A 66 0.51 0.84 3.68
N ARG A 67 1.69 0.28 3.98
CA ARG A 67 2.90 0.45 3.18
C ARG A 67 3.26 -0.87 2.50
N LEU A 68 3.64 -0.79 1.23
CA LEU A 68 4.16 -1.93 0.46
C LEU A 68 5.61 -1.62 0.07
N LYS A 69 6.56 -2.32 0.67
CA LYS A 69 7.96 -2.31 0.24
C LYS A 69 8.16 -3.35 -0.84
N TYR A 70 8.77 -2.98 -1.97
CA TYR A 70 8.97 -3.86 -3.12
C TYR A 70 10.46 -4.13 -3.34
N GLU A 71 10.93 -5.33 -2.99
CA GLU A 71 12.35 -5.68 -2.94
C GLU A 71 12.73 -6.72 -3.99
N GLY A 72 13.95 -6.62 -4.52
CA GLY A 72 14.53 -7.65 -5.37
C GLY A 72 14.87 -8.91 -4.55
N ALA A 73 14.44 -10.06 -5.03
CA ALA A 73 14.74 -11.39 -4.47
C ALA A 73 15.41 -12.28 -5.52
N ASP A 74 15.81 -13.49 -5.13
CA ASP A 74 16.32 -14.54 -6.04
C ASP A 74 17.44 -14.05 -6.99
N GLY A 75 18.45 -13.37 -6.42
CA GLY A 75 19.60 -12.83 -7.16
C GLY A 75 19.45 -11.38 -7.63
N LEU A 76 18.29 -10.76 -7.42
CA LEU A 76 18.04 -9.34 -7.71
C LEU A 76 18.19 -8.41 -6.50
N THR A 77 18.58 -8.94 -5.35
CA THR A 77 18.78 -8.15 -4.13
C THR A 77 19.86 -7.08 -4.33
N GLY A 78 19.54 -5.83 -4.00
CA GLY A 78 20.44 -4.68 -4.13
C GLY A 78 20.65 -4.17 -5.57
N THR A 79 19.90 -4.69 -6.55
CA THR A 79 20.01 -4.22 -7.95
C THR A 79 19.27 -2.90 -8.20
N PHE A 80 18.40 -2.49 -7.29
CA PHE A 80 17.68 -1.22 -7.29
C PHE A 80 17.35 -0.81 -5.85
N ASP A 81 17.04 0.49 -5.67
CA ASP A 81 16.53 1.00 -4.40
C ASP A 81 15.05 0.59 -4.23
N PRO A 82 14.68 -0.20 -3.21
CA PRO A 82 13.33 -0.73 -3.07
C PRO A 82 12.27 0.36 -2.92
N PRO A 83 11.35 0.55 -3.89
CA PRO A 83 10.31 1.55 -3.75
C PRO A 83 9.31 1.16 -2.65
N VAL A 84 8.87 2.16 -1.90
CA VAL A 84 7.80 2.04 -0.90
C VAL A 84 6.53 2.70 -1.43
N TRP A 85 5.45 1.92 -1.50
CA TRP A 85 4.14 2.40 -1.96
C TRP A 85 3.25 2.71 -0.76
N HIS A 86 2.66 3.90 -0.76
CA HIS A 86 1.62 4.33 0.17
C HIS A 86 0.28 3.83 -0.35
N LEU A 87 -0.42 3.03 0.45
CA LEU A 87 -1.67 2.38 0.05
C LEU A 87 -2.84 2.98 0.83
N THR A 88 -3.73 3.67 0.12
CA THR A 88 -4.96 4.24 0.66
C THR A 88 -6.13 3.30 0.41
N PRO A 89 -6.91 2.90 1.44
CA PRO A 89 -8.08 2.05 1.23
C PRO A 89 -9.14 2.79 0.42
N VAL A 90 -9.65 2.14 -0.64
CA VAL A 90 -10.70 2.72 -1.51
C VAL A 90 -11.95 1.87 -1.60
N SER A 91 -11.86 0.58 -1.25
CA SER A 91 -13.03 -0.31 -1.20
C SER A 91 -12.79 -1.50 -0.28
N HIS A 92 -13.81 -1.90 0.47
CA HIS A 92 -13.79 -3.10 1.30
C HIS A 92 -15.10 -3.87 1.12
N THR A 93 -14.99 -5.15 0.77
CA THR A 93 -16.12 -6.09 0.68
C THR A 93 -15.74 -7.40 1.36
N PRO A 94 -16.72 -8.30 1.64
CA PRO A 94 -16.42 -9.58 2.26
C PRO A 94 -15.44 -10.48 1.50
N THR A 95 -15.25 -10.25 0.20
CA THR A 95 -14.41 -11.10 -0.66
C THR A 95 -13.14 -10.42 -1.17
N LYS A 96 -13.09 -9.09 -1.15
CA LYS A 96 -11.94 -8.33 -1.64
C LYS A 96 -11.81 -6.98 -0.97
N THR A 97 -10.58 -6.52 -0.83
CA THR A 97 -10.26 -5.16 -0.41
C THR A 97 -9.36 -4.53 -1.47
N VAL A 98 -9.64 -3.29 -1.84
CA VAL A 98 -8.90 -2.55 -2.86
C VAL A 98 -8.27 -1.32 -2.21
N PHE A 99 -6.99 -1.14 -2.50
CA PHE A 99 -6.22 0.03 -2.16
C PHE A 99 -5.77 0.75 -3.44
N ALA A 100 -5.70 2.07 -3.39
CA ALA A 100 -4.98 2.87 -4.37
C ALA A 100 -3.55 3.08 -3.83
N GLY A 101 -2.57 2.57 -4.57
CA GLY A 101 -1.16 2.67 -4.23
C GLY A 101 -0.45 3.77 -5.01
N ARG A 102 0.44 4.51 -4.34
CA ARG A 102 1.28 5.52 -4.96
C ARG A 102 2.65 5.58 -4.28
N HIS A 103 3.73 5.70 -5.04
CA HIS A 103 5.08 5.80 -4.50
C HIS A 103 5.49 7.26 -4.20
N ASN A 104 5.12 8.21 -5.07
CA ASN A 104 5.31 9.64 -4.81
C ASN A 104 4.16 10.48 -5.45
N GLU A 105 4.09 11.77 -5.14
CA GLU A 105 3.05 12.68 -5.63
C GLU A 105 3.02 12.93 -7.15
N LYS A 106 4.00 12.44 -7.90
CA LYS A 106 4.07 12.59 -9.36
C LYS A 106 3.68 11.32 -10.09
N ASP A 107 3.75 10.17 -9.41
CA ASP A 107 3.42 8.88 -9.98
C ASP A 107 1.92 8.72 -10.21
N ALA A 108 1.53 7.87 -11.14
CA ALA A 108 0.13 7.49 -11.31
C ALA A 108 -0.32 6.55 -10.17
N TRP A 109 -1.59 6.64 -9.79
CA TRP A 109 -2.20 5.69 -8.87
C TRP A 109 -2.29 4.30 -9.51
N ILE A 110 -1.92 3.27 -8.74
CA ILE A 110 -1.99 1.87 -9.18
C ILE A 110 -2.90 1.09 -8.22
N PRO A 111 -3.81 0.24 -8.72
CA PRO A 111 -4.64 -0.58 -7.85
C PRO A 111 -3.82 -1.70 -7.19
N VAL A 112 -4.04 -1.90 -5.90
CA VAL A 112 -3.57 -3.05 -5.13
C VAL A 112 -4.80 -3.77 -4.59
N VAL A 113 -4.95 -5.06 -4.89
CA VAL A 113 -6.14 -5.82 -4.51
C VAL A 113 -5.77 -7.00 -3.63
N PHE A 114 -6.37 -7.08 -2.45
CA PHE A 114 -6.28 -8.24 -1.57
C PHE A 114 -7.55 -9.09 -1.64
N TYR A 115 -7.39 -10.40 -1.71
CA TYR A 115 -8.51 -11.34 -1.72
C TYR A 115 -8.09 -12.70 -1.14
N ALA A 116 -9.06 -13.48 -0.69
CA ALA A 116 -8.88 -14.86 -0.30
C ALA A 116 -9.58 -15.78 -1.31
N LEU A 117 -8.98 -16.92 -1.61
CA LEU A 117 -9.63 -18.01 -2.32
C LEU A 117 -10.49 -18.83 -1.36
N THR A 118 -11.31 -19.73 -1.89
CA THR A 118 -12.24 -20.57 -1.11
C THR A 118 -11.54 -21.56 -0.18
N ASP A 119 -10.25 -21.83 -0.42
CA ASP A 119 -9.39 -22.64 0.44
C ASP A 119 -8.75 -21.84 1.59
N GLY A 120 -9.02 -20.53 1.68
CA GLY A 120 -8.44 -19.61 2.66
C GLY A 120 -7.10 -19.01 2.26
N SER A 121 -6.51 -19.42 1.14
CA SER A 121 -5.26 -18.87 0.62
C SER A 121 -5.43 -17.39 0.29
N ARG A 122 -4.60 -16.52 0.86
CA ARG A 122 -4.65 -15.07 0.66
C ARG A 122 -3.70 -14.64 -0.45
N TYR A 123 -4.13 -13.69 -1.26
CA TYR A 123 -3.39 -13.16 -2.39
C TYR A 123 -3.41 -11.64 -2.41
N ILE A 124 -2.35 -11.09 -2.98
CA ILE A 124 -2.27 -9.71 -3.45
C ILE A 124 -2.17 -9.70 -4.97
N HIS A 125 -2.96 -8.85 -5.63
CA HIS A 125 -2.79 -8.52 -7.05
C HIS A 125 -2.09 -7.16 -7.16
N PHE A 126 -0.86 -7.17 -7.69
CA PHE A 126 -0.05 -5.98 -7.87
C PHE A 126 0.87 -6.12 -9.09
N GLY A 127 0.88 -5.10 -9.95
CA GLY A 127 1.69 -5.08 -11.18
C GLY A 127 1.37 -6.27 -12.08
N VAL A 128 0.10 -6.40 -12.47
CA VAL A 128 -0.47 -7.45 -13.37
C VAL A 128 -0.28 -8.90 -12.93
N ARG A 129 0.10 -9.15 -11.67
CA ARG A 129 0.35 -10.49 -11.15
C ARG A 129 -0.34 -10.68 -9.81
N ALA A 130 -0.85 -11.90 -9.60
CA ALA A 130 -1.32 -12.37 -8.30
C ALA A 130 -0.18 -13.09 -7.57
N THR A 131 0.07 -12.73 -6.31
CA THR A 131 1.09 -13.34 -5.45
C THR A 131 0.42 -13.86 -4.19
N ALA A 132 0.68 -15.12 -3.84
CA ALA A 132 0.18 -15.69 -2.59
C ALA A 132 0.90 -15.07 -1.39
N LYS A 133 0.20 -14.94 -0.27
CA LYS A 133 0.80 -14.63 1.03
C LYS A 133 1.74 -15.77 1.42
N SER A 134 2.97 -15.44 1.76
CA SER A 134 3.91 -16.41 2.31
C SER A 134 3.38 -16.94 3.65
N ALA A 135 3.60 -18.23 3.90
CA ALA A 135 3.22 -18.89 5.14
C ALA A 135 3.99 -18.34 6.35
#